data_AF-A0A1W9ZRY6-F1
#
_entry.id   AF-A0A1W9ZRY6-F1
#
_cell.length_a   1.000
_cell.length_b   1.000
_cell.length_c   1.000
_cell.angle_alpha   90.00
_cell.angle_beta   90.00
_cell.angle_gamma   90.00
#
_symmetry.space_group_name_H-M   'P 1'
#
loop_
_entity.id
_entity.type
_entity.pdbx_description
1 polymer ?
#
loop_
_entity_poly.entity_id
_entity_poly.type
_entity_poly.pdbx_seq_one_letter_code
_entity_poly.pdbx_strand_id
1 'polypeptide(L)'
;MARQEEQSRGLLDPVAKMLRLPFGTPEFIDRIVTGSVNQVGRRTLYMLITTWDAAGGGPFAASAVASTGLAKTAEIVQSMFIGPVFNPLLKMLGADKIAVRASLCASQLVGLGIMRYGVRSEPLHSMSVDALVDAIGPVMQRYLVGKID
;
A
#
# COMPACT_ATOMS: atom_id res chain seq x y z
N MET A 1 -19.11 18.24 -12.28
CA MET A 1 -18.89 17.25 -13.36
C MET A 1 -17.61 16.43 -13.13
N ALA A 2 -16.44 17.02 -12.90
CA ALA A 2 -15.18 16.29 -12.62
C ALA A 2 -15.27 15.24 -11.49
N ARG A 3 -15.91 15.57 -10.36
CA ARG A 3 -16.01 14.67 -9.19
C ARG A 3 -16.84 13.40 -9.45
N GLN A 4 -17.77 13.40 -10.40
CA GLN A 4 -18.57 12.22 -10.78
C GLN A 4 -17.82 11.30 -11.76
N GLU A 5 -17.07 11.85 -12.72
CA GLU A 5 -16.24 11.07 -13.65
C GLU A 5 -15.07 10.36 -12.94
N GLU A 6 -14.48 11.03 -11.94
CA GLU A 6 -13.40 10.49 -11.12
C GLU A 6 -13.89 9.36 -10.20
N GLN A 7 -15.10 9.50 -9.65
CA GLN A 7 -15.80 8.44 -8.91
C GLN A 7 -16.14 7.22 -9.78
N SER A 8 -16.60 7.44 -11.02
CA SER A 8 -16.88 6.36 -11.97
C SER A 8 -15.61 5.64 -12.45
N ARG A 9 -14.49 6.36 -12.61
CA ARG A 9 -13.17 5.76 -12.89
C ARG A 9 -12.63 4.93 -11.73
N GLY A 10 -12.81 5.41 -10.49
CA GLY A 10 -12.44 4.66 -9.29
C GLY A 10 -13.23 3.36 -9.12
N LEU A 11 -14.50 3.34 -9.57
CA LEU A 11 -15.36 2.16 -9.51
C LEU A 11 -14.93 1.02 -10.47
N LEU A 12 -14.25 1.38 -11.57
CA LEU A 12 -13.73 0.44 -12.57
C LEU A 12 -12.27 0.08 -12.37
N ASP A 13 -11.61 0.61 -11.34
CA ASP A 13 -10.21 0.34 -11.04
C ASP A 13 -10.07 -1.02 -10.31
N PRO A 14 -9.57 -2.07 -10.99
CA PRO A 14 -9.47 -3.40 -10.40
C PRO A 14 -8.47 -3.43 -9.24
N VAL A 15 -7.42 -2.62 -9.31
CA VAL A 15 -6.38 -2.58 -8.27
C VAL A 15 -6.93 -1.89 -7.03
N ALA A 16 -7.61 -0.75 -7.18
CA ALA A 16 -8.25 -0.06 -6.06
C ALA A 16 -9.26 -0.99 -5.36
N LYS A 17 -10.08 -1.72 -6.12
CA LYS A 17 -11.03 -2.69 -5.59
C LYS A 17 -10.34 -3.83 -4.83
N MET A 18 -9.26 -4.37 -5.37
CA MET A 18 -8.46 -5.42 -4.74
C MET A 18 -7.81 -4.94 -3.43
N LEU A 19 -7.23 -3.75 -3.46
CA LEU A 19 -6.61 -3.11 -2.30
C LEU A 19 -7.62 -2.52 -1.30
N ARG A 20 -8.93 -2.57 -1.62
CA ARG A 20 -10.02 -1.97 -0.83
C ARG A 20 -9.88 -0.47 -0.62
N LEU A 21 -9.29 0.24 -1.59
CA LEU A 21 -9.14 1.70 -1.53
C LEU A 21 -10.51 2.40 -1.60
N PRO A 22 -10.68 3.54 -0.90
CA PRO A 22 -11.92 4.31 -0.93
C PRO A 22 -12.12 5.12 -2.23
N PHE A 23 -11.10 5.19 -3.08
CA PHE A 23 -11.08 5.89 -4.38
C PHE A 23 -10.11 5.17 -5.35
N GLY A 24 -10.03 5.65 -6.59
CA GLY A 24 -9.16 5.06 -7.62
C GLY A 24 -7.67 5.16 -7.28
N THR A 25 -6.87 4.24 -7.83
CA THR A 25 -5.42 4.16 -7.64
C THR A 25 -4.69 5.44 -8.07
N PRO A 26 -5.04 6.12 -9.19
CA PRO A 26 -4.42 7.40 -9.53
C PRO A 26 -4.66 8.49 -8.48
N GLU A 27 -5.88 8.60 -7.95
CA GLU A 27 -6.23 9.56 -6.90
C GLU A 27 -5.50 9.24 -5.58
N PHE A 28 -5.34 7.95 -5.27
CA PHE A 28 -4.52 7.52 -4.14
C PHE A 28 -3.08 8.00 -4.24
N ILE A 29 -2.46 7.81 -5.41
CA ILE A 29 -1.08 8.25 -5.66
C ILE A 29 -0.99 9.77 -5.56
N ASP A 30 -1.93 10.51 -6.17
CA ASP A 30 -1.97 11.98 -6.12
C ASP A 30 -2.01 12.51 -4.68
N ARG A 31 -2.87 11.93 -3.84
CA ARG A 31 -2.96 12.27 -2.40
C ARG A 31 -1.67 11.98 -1.63
N ILE A 32 -0.90 10.96 -2.03
CA ILE A 32 0.41 10.68 -1.41
C ILE A 32 1.42 11.78 -1.75
N VAL A 33 1.49 12.18 -3.03
CA VAL A 33 2.53 13.08 -3.54
C VAL A 33 2.25 14.56 -3.27
N THR A 34 0.99 14.96 -3.11
CA THR A 34 0.57 16.37 -2.97
C THR A 34 0.99 17.03 -1.65
N GLY A 35 1.44 16.28 -0.64
CA GLY A 35 1.97 16.86 0.59
C GLY A 35 3.49 16.76 0.73
N SER A 36 4.03 17.19 1.88
CA SER A 36 5.48 17.21 2.13
C SER A 36 6.15 15.86 1.86
N VAL A 37 7.20 15.87 1.04
CA VAL A 37 8.00 14.69 0.67
C VAL A 37 8.63 14.01 1.90
N ASN A 38 8.94 14.77 2.96
CA ASN A 38 9.52 14.26 4.21
C ASN A 38 8.57 13.35 4.99
N GLN A 39 7.29 13.33 4.63
CA GLN A 39 6.25 12.54 5.29
C GLN A 39 5.58 11.54 4.33
N VAL A 40 6.13 11.34 3.12
CA VAL A 40 5.52 10.49 2.09
C VAL A 40 5.39 9.04 2.56
N GLY A 41 6.39 8.51 3.28
CA GLY A 41 6.36 7.16 3.85
C GLY A 41 5.29 7.02 4.92
N ARG A 42 5.25 7.95 5.89
CA ARG A 42 4.21 7.99 6.93
C ARG A 42 2.81 8.09 6.31
N ARG A 43 2.59 9.01 5.38
CA ARG A 43 1.30 9.20 4.70
C ARG A 43 0.87 7.97 3.90
N THR A 44 1.81 7.33 3.17
CA THR A 44 1.53 6.10 2.42
C THR A 44 1.05 4.99 3.34
N LEU A 45 1.78 4.71 4.43
CA LEU A 45 1.40 3.67 5.38
C LEU A 45 0.10 4.00 6.10
N TYR A 46 -0.06 5.24 6.57
CA TYR A 46 -1.25 5.67 7.30
C TYR A 46 -2.52 5.46 6.48
N MET A 47 -2.51 5.90 5.20
CA MET A 47 -3.69 5.74 4.34
C MET A 47 -3.99 4.26 4.07
N LEU A 48 -2.99 3.42 3.79
CA LEU A 48 -3.21 2.00 3.51
C LEU A 48 -3.68 1.23 4.75
N ILE A 49 -3.02 1.40 5.89
CA ILE A 49 -3.35 0.68 7.12
C ILE A 49 -4.74 1.10 7.61
N THR A 50 -5.06 2.40 7.62
CA THR A 50 -6.40 2.88 8.01
C THR A 50 -7.48 2.30 7.10
N THR A 51 -7.22 2.27 5.78
CA THR A 51 -8.14 1.69 4.80
C THR A 51 -8.36 0.19 5.04
N TRP A 52 -7.29 -0.55 5.29
CA TRP A 52 -7.38 -1.99 5.52
C TRP A 52 -8.02 -2.33 6.86
N ASP A 53 -7.71 -1.62 7.94
CA ASP A 53 -8.36 -1.77 9.24
C ASP A 53 -9.88 -1.57 9.10
N ALA A 54 -10.31 -0.50 8.41
CA ALA A 54 -11.73 -0.23 8.14
C ALA A 54 -12.39 -1.30 7.24
N ALA A 55 -11.62 -1.94 6.36
CA ALA A 55 -12.06 -2.99 5.46
C ALA A 55 -11.86 -4.42 6.02
N GLY A 56 -11.68 -4.57 7.34
CA GLY A 56 -11.56 -5.89 7.99
C GLY A 56 -10.27 -6.64 7.65
N GLY A 57 -9.19 -5.92 7.35
CA GLY A 57 -7.86 -6.45 6.99
C GLY A 57 -7.58 -6.52 5.48
N GLY A 58 -8.47 -5.95 4.67
CA GLY A 58 -8.23 -5.71 3.24
C GLY A 58 -7.93 -6.98 2.44
N PRO A 59 -7.00 -6.93 1.45
CA PRO A 59 -6.68 -8.09 0.64
C PRO A 59 -6.09 -9.26 1.44
N PHE A 60 -5.37 -8.98 2.53
CA PHE A 60 -4.62 -10.00 3.29
C PHE A 60 -5.54 -10.89 4.14
N ALA A 61 -6.54 -10.31 4.81
CA ALA A 61 -7.52 -11.09 5.54
C ALA A 61 -8.37 -11.96 4.58
N ALA A 62 -8.74 -11.42 3.41
CA ALA A 62 -9.47 -12.18 2.40
C ALA A 62 -8.67 -13.39 1.88
N SER A 63 -7.37 -13.22 1.65
CA SER A 63 -6.49 -14.32 1.22
C SER A 63 -6.31 -15.40 2.28
N ALA A 64 -6.30 -15.06 3.58
CA ALA A 64 -6.12 -16.05 4.65
C ALA A 64 -7.29 -17.04 4.76
N VAL A 65 -8.51 -16.62 4.38
CA VAL A 65 -9.71 -17.47 4.39
C VAL A 65 -9.82 -18.31 3.11
N ALA A 66 -9.17 -17.89 2.01
CA ALA A 66 -9.16 -18.63 0.77
C ALA A 66 -8.19 -19.82 0.85
N SER A 67 -8.68 -21.06 0.72
CA SER A 67 -7.91 -22.31 0.77
C SER A 67 -6.86 -22.48 -0.36
N THR A 68 -6.52 -21.43 -1.10
CA THR A 68 -5.69 -21.46 -2.32
C THR A 68 -4.18 -21.28 -2.07
N GLY A 69 -3.72 -21.19 -0.82
CA GLY A 69 -2.31 -21.21 -0.45
C GLY A 69 -1.46 -20.00 -0.87
N LEU A 70 -0.17 -20.04 -0.51
CA LEU A 70 0.84 -18.97 -0.72
C LEU A 70 1.16 -18.68 -2.20
N ALA A 71 0.97 -19.65 -3.11
CA ALA A 71 1.41 -19.57 -4.51
C ALA A 71 0.69 -18.48 -5.34
N LYS A 72 -0.52 -18.08 -4.93
CA LYS A 72 -1.26 -16.95 -5.55
C LYS A 72 -0.77 -15.58 -5.06
N THR A 73 0.02 -15.53 -3.99
CA THR A 73 0.48 -14.30 -3.33
C THR A 73 1.51 -13.55 -4.18
N ALA A 74 2.44 -14.24 -4.85
CA ALA A 74 3.51 -13.59 -5.62
C ALA A 74 3.01 -12.81 -6.84
N GLU A 75 2.08 -13.38 -7.62
CA GLU A 75 1.40 -12.67 -8.71
C GLU A 75 0.58 -11.50 -8.20
N ILE A 76 -0.07 -11.65 -7.05
CA ILE A 76 -0.82 -10.59 -6.37
C ILE A 76 0.11 -9.44 -5.98
N VAL A 77 1.31 -9.70 -5.45
CA VAL A 77 2.27 -8.63 -5.09
C VAL A 77 2.71 -7.83 -6.32
N GLN A 78 3.06 -8.51 -7.42
CA GLN A 78 3.49 -7.85 -8.66
C GLN A 78 2.36 -7.04 -9.31
N SER A 79 1.17 -7.65 -9.42
CA SER A 79 0.02 -7.08 -10.12
C SER A 79 -0.73 -6.02 -9.31
N MET A 80 -0.61 -5.98 -7.98
CA MET A 80 -1.31 -4.99 -7.14
C MET A 80 -0.40 -3.86 -6.65
N PHE A 81 0.85 -4.16 -6.28
CA PHE A 81 1.70 -3.17 -5.60
C PHE A 81 2.80 -2.62 -6.51
N ILE A 82 3.65 -3.46 -7.09
CA ILE A 82 4.84 -3.00 -7.82
C ILE A 82 4.44 -2.18 -9.05
N GLY A 83 3.65 -2.78 -9.95
CA GLY A 83 3.25 -2.15 -11.21
C GLY A 83 2.30 -0.95 -11.03
N PRO A 84 1.13 -1.12 -10.38
CA PRO A 84 0.09 -0.09 -10.41
C PRO A 84 0.19 0.97 -9.31
N VAL A 85 0.88 0.70 -8.20
CA VAL A 85 0.96 1.63 -7.07
C VAL A 85 2.34 2.24 -6.95
N PHE A 86 3.37 1.42 -6.75
CA PHE A 86 4.70 1.93 -6.42
C PHE A 86 5.46 2.47 -7.63
N ASN A 87 5.41 1.82 -8.79
CA ASN A 87 6.04 2.36 -9.99
C ASN A 87 5.55 3.77 -10.35
N PRO A 88 4.23 4.06 -10.47
CA PRO A 88 3.77 5.41 -10.76
C PRO A 88 4.07 6.39 -9.62
N LEU A 89 3.91 5.98 -8.35
CA LEU A 89 4.27 6.81 -7.20
C LEU A 89 5.75 7.24 -7.24
N LEU A 90 6.66 6.29 -7.44
CA LEU A 90 8.10 6.55 -7.50
C LEU A 90 8.49 7.40 -8.70
N LYS A 91 7.83 7.23 -9.85
CA LYS A 91 8.00 8.11 -11.02
C LYS A 91 7.62 9.55 -10.69
N MET A 92 6.48 9.75 -10.03
CA MET A 92 6.02 11.10 -9.64
C MET A 92 6.93 11.74 -8.58
N LEU A 93 7.55 10.93 -7.71
CA LEU A 93 8.53 11.38 -6.73
C LEU A 93 9.93 11.64 -7.33
N GLY A 94 10.15 11.36 -8.62
CA GLY A 94 11.45 11.53 -9.28
C GLY A 94 12.52 10.56 -8.77
N ALA A 95 12.12 9.39 -8.27
CA ALA A 95 13.04 8.43 -7.67
C ALA A 95 13.91 7.71 -8.72
N ASP A 96 15.14 7.40 -8.34
CA ASP A 96 16.03 6.49 -9.08
C ASP A 96 15.68 5.02 -8.80
N LYS A 97 16.31 4.07 -9.52
CA LYS A 97 16.20 2.62 -9.26
C LYS A 97 14.74 2.14 -9.03
N ILE A 98 13.78 2.67 -9.80
CA ILE A 98 12.33 2.53 -9.54
C ILE A 98 11.91 1.07 -9.26
N ALA A 99 12.34 0.12 -10.08
CA ALA A 99 11.97 -1.30 -9.91
C ALA A 99 12.46 -1.89 -8.57
N VAL A 100 13.67 -1.52 -8.14
CA VAL A 100 14.24 -1.96 -6.86
C VAL A 100 13.47 -1.34 -5.70
N ARG A 101 13.27 -0.01 -5.73
CA ARG A 101 12.51 0.71 -4.71
C ARG A 101 11.08 0.20 -4.58
N ALA A 102 10.40 -0.04 -5.70
CA ALA A 102 9.04 -0.57 -5.73
C ALA A 102 8.98 -1.96 -5.08
N SER A 103 9.96 -2.82 -5.36
CA SER A 103 10.05 -4.15 -4.76
C SER A 103 10.27 -4.10 -3.25
N LEU A 104 11.12 -3.18 -2.77
CA LEU A 104 11.36 -2.95 -1.33
C LEU A 104 10.13 -2.40 -0.61
N CYS A 105 9.41 -1.46 -1.23
CA CYS A 105 8.17 -0.94 -0.65
C CYS A 105 7.08 -2.02 -0.59
N ALA A 106 6.95 -2.80 -1.67
CA ALA A 106 5.98 -3.90 -1.75
C ALA A 106 6.27 -5.00 -0.73
N SER A 107 7.54 -5.42 -0.57
CA SER A 107 7.91 -6.45 0.40
C SER A 107 7.56 -6.02 1.83
N GLN A 108 7.81 -4.76 2.17
CA GLN A 108 7.51 -4.25 3.51
C GLN A 108 6.00 -4.20 3.78
N LEU A 109 5.19 -3.73 2.83
CA LEU A 109 3.74 -3.71 2.98
C LEU A 109 3.13 -5.11 3.05
N VAL A 110 3.60 -6.01 2.20
CA VAL A 110 3.07 -7.38 2.13
C VAL A 110 3.40 -8.15 3.40
N GLY A 111 4.65 -8.05 3.89
CA GLY A 111 5.04 -8.66 5.16
C GLY A 111 4.20 -8.14 6.32
N LEU A 112 4.02 -6.82 6.42
CA LEU A 112 3.17 -6.21 7.44
C LEU A 112 1.72 -6.68 7.32
N GLY A 113 1.16 -6.69 6.11
CA GLY A 113 -0.22 -7.09 5.85
C GLY A 113 -0.49 -8.56 6.20
N ILE A 114 0.41 -9.45 5.81
CA ILE A 114 0.35 -10.88 6.18
C ILE A 114 0.40 -11.03 7.70
N MET A 115 1.37 -10.40 8.37
CA MET A 115 1.54 -10.55 9.81
C MET A 115 0.37 -9.95 10.62
N ARG A 116 -0.09 -8.75 10.25
CA ARG A 116 -1.16 -8.04 10.96
C ARG A 116 -2.55 -8.61 10.69
N TYR A 117 -2.88 -8.94 9.44
CA TYR A 117 -4.25 -9.29 9.05
C TYR A 117 -4.47 -10.76 8.74
N GLY A 118 -3.47 -11.40 8.13
CA GLY A 118 -3.54 -12.82 7.76
C GLY A 118 -3.29 -13.73 8.96
N VAL A 119 -2.09 -13.60 9.54
CA VAL A 119 -1.66 -14.36 10.72
C VAL A 119 -2.25 -13.79 12.02
N ARG A 120 -2.54 -12.48 12.04
CA ARG A 120 -2.98 -11.75 13.25
C ARG A 120 -2.00 -11.93 14.41
N SER A 121 -0.71 -11.80 14.10
CA SER A 121 0.36 -11.95 15.08
C SER A 121 0.38 -10.78 16.06
N GLU A 122 0.44 -11.06 17.36
CA GLU A 122 0.63 -10.04 18.39
C GLU A 122 2.12 -9.67 18.58
N PRO A 123 2.45 -8.42 18.95
CA PRO A 123 1.54 -7.29 19.18
C PRO A 123 1.09 -6.56 17.89
N LEU A 124 1.58 -6.97 16.72
CA LEU A 124 1.32 -6.26 15.45
C LEU A 124 -0.17 -6.16 15.10
N HIS A 125 -0.99 -7.14 15.48
CA HIS A 125 -2.42 -7.14 15.24
C HIS A 125 -3.15 -6.08 16.07
N SER A 126 -2.84 -5.97 17.36
CA SER A 126 -3.50 -5.03 18.27
C SER A 126 -2.92 -3.61 18.28
N MET A 127 -1.72 -3.39 17.72
CA MET A 127 -1.13 -2.05 17.63
C MET A 127 -2.04 -1.05 16.90
N SER A 128 -2.06 0.19 17.38
CA SER A 128 -2.74 1.29 16.69
C SER A 128 -2.06 1.63 15.37
N VAL A 129 -2.83 2.24 14.47
CA VAL A 129 -2.31 2.73 13.18
C VAL A 129 -1.14 3.67 13.39
N ASP A 130 -1.27 4.65 14.30
CA ASP A 130 -0.20 5.62 14.56
C ASP A 130 1.09 4.95 15.05
N ALA A 131 0.99 4.02 16.01
CA ALA A 131 2.16 3.32 16.52
C ALA A 131 2.88 2.49 15.44
N LEU A 132 2.12 1.82 14.57
CA LEU A 132 2.69 1.09 13.43
C LEU A 132 3.34 2.02 12.42
N VAL A 133 2.68 3.11 12.08
CA VAL A 133 3.17 4.07 11.10
C VAL A 133 4.42 4.81 11.62
N ASP A 134 4.50 5.12 12.91
CA ASP A 134 5.70 5.71 13.51
C ASP A 134 6.87 4.72 13.51
N ALA A 135 6.61 3.43 13.78
CA ALA A 135 7.64 2.41 13.77
C ALA A 135 8.16 2.07 12.36
N ILE A 136 7.26 1.95 11.37
CA ILE A 136 7.59 1.44 10.03
C ILE A 136 7.73 2.57 8.99
N GLY A 137 7.15 3.74 9.25
CA GLY A 137 7.21 4.92 8.39
C GLY A 137 8.61 5.30 7.93
N PRO A 138 9.64 5.32 8.81
CA PRO A 138 11.02 5.60 8.41
C PRO A 138 11.57 4.63 7.36
N VAL A 139 11.18 3.34 7.42
CA VAL A 139 11.59 2.32 6.44
C VAL A 139 10.96 2.61 5.08
N MET A 140 9.65 2.87 5.06
CA MET A 140 8.93 3.23 3.84
C MET A 140 9.45 4.55 3.24
N GLN A 141 9.74 5.54 4.09
CA GLN A 141 10.35 6.82 3.69
C GLN A 141 11.71 6.59 3.01
N ARG A 142 12.56 5.73 3.58
CA ARG A 142 13.86 5.37 3.00
C ARG A 142 13.72 4.75 1.63
N TYR A 143 12.77 3.82 1.45
CA TYR A 143 12.57 3.16 0.16
C TYR A 143 11.96 4.09 -0.90
N LEU A 144 11.03 4.96 -0.51
CA LEU A 144 10.38 5.90 -1.44
C LEU A 144 11.33 7.00 -1.91
N VAL A 145 12.07 7.64 -1.00
CA VAL A 145 12.84 8.86 -1.32
C VAL A 145 14.21 8.96 -0.65
N GLY A 146 14.54 8.05 0.27
CA GLY A 146 15.84 8.04 0.94
C GLY A 146 16.93 7.36 0.13
N LYS A 147 18.15 7.33 0.67
CA LYS A 147 19.28 6.63 0.08
C LYS A 147 19.12 5.10 0.20
N ILE A 148 19.28 4.42 -0.93
CA ILE A 148 19.44 2.96 -1.01
C ILE A 148 20.77 2.65 -1.71
N ASP A 149 21.58 1.78 -1.10
CA ASP A 149 22.88 1.38 -1.63
C ASP A 149 22.70 0.39 -2.80
#